data_AF-A0A6M8HYT4-F1
#
_entry.id   AF-A0A6M8HYT4-F1
#
_cell.length_a   1.000
_cell.length_b   1.000
_cell.length_c   1.000
_cell.angle_alpha   90.00
_cell.angle_beta   90.00
_cell.angle_gamma   90.00
#
_symmetry.space_group_name_H-M   'P 1'
#
loop_
_entity.id
_entity.type
_entity.pdbx_description
1 polymer ?
#
loop_
_entity_poly.entity_id
_entity_poly.type
_entity_poly.pdbx_seq_one_letter_code
_entity_poly.pdbx_strand_id
1 'polypeptide(L)'
;MTENEHPASGDPALGAGIQTIVGSSRALPKGSQHAGEVSESQIIEASVYLRTRDEAAIMTKLGGIADPEVRRMVQANARTALYRDDLREVSDFVKSHGLFVTALAPARLLIRVAGSPSAIHAAFGVKLALYKDGSTKFRSFDGEIQLPEHLHALIESVLGLDSRFVAHTRIRQSHPAQSPSVGPNSLATRPS
;
A
#
# COMPACT_ATOMS: atom_id res chain seq x y z
N MET A 1 24.54 39.40 21.56
CA MET A 1 24.60 38.02 22.08
C MET A 1 23.19 37.47 22.07
N THR A 2 23.08 36.30 21.47
CA THR A 2 21.93 35.69 20.81
C THR A 2 20.87 35.11 21.77
N GLU A 3 19.61 35.22 21.32
CA GLU A 3 18.40 34.38 21.49
C GLU A 3 18.07 33.74 22.85
N ASN A 4 16.80 33.90 23.27
CA ASN A 4 15.87 32.80 23.04
C ASN A 4 14.41 33.27 23.01
N GLU A 5 13.75 32.92 21.91
CA GLU A 5 12.36 33.18 21.59
C GLU A 5 11.41 32.21 22.32
N HIS A 6 10.23 32.72 22.68
CA HIS A 6 9.02 31.94 23.01
C HIS A 6 8.43 31.33 21.72
N PRO A 7 7.65 30.21 21.75
CA PRO A 7 6.20 30.29 22.06
C PRO A 7 5.64 29.06 22.79
N ALA A 8 4.75 29.23 23.77
CA ALA A 8 3.31 29.43 23.67
C ALA A 8 2.49 28.13 23.47
N SER A 9 1.51 27.99 24.37
CA SER A 9 0.27 27.21 24.25
C SER A 9 0.39 25.70 24.07
N GLY A 10 0.37 25.00 25.21
CA GLY A 10 -0.09 23.62 25.26
C GLY A 10 -1.59 23.55 24.96
N ASP A 11 -1.93 22.98 23.81
CA ASP A 11 -3.28 22.55 23.47
C ASP A 11 -3.56 21.18 24.15
N PRO A 12 -4.55 21.07 25.05
CA PRO A 12 -4.79 19.85 25.84
C PRO A 12 -5.72 18.88 25.09
N ALA A 13 -5.30 18.36 23.94
CA ALA A 13 -6.09 17.39 23.16
C ALA A 13 -5.32 16.16 22.64
N LEU A 14 -4.11 15.89 23.11
CA LEU A 14 -3.30 14.75 22.63
C LEU A 14 -2.91 13.80 23.77
N GLY A 15 -3.93 13.12 24.32
CA GLY A 15 -3.80 11.99 25.24
C GLY A 15 -3.78 10.62 24.55
N ALA A 16 -3.43 10.55 23.26
CA ALA A 16 -3.26 9.30 22.53
C ALA A 16 -1.84 9.26 21.98
N GLY A 17 -1.00 8.36 22.51
CA GLY A 17 0.36 8.17 22.01
C GLY A 17 0.34 7.95 20.50
N ILE A 18 1.13 8.71 19.75
CA ILE A 18 1.30 8.52 18.32
C ILE A 18 2.41 7.47 18.15
N GLN A 19 2.13 6.35 17.49
CA GLN A 19 3.11 5.34 17.13
C GLN A 19 3.37 5.34 15.62
N THR A 20 4.64 5.27 15.26
CA THR A 20 5.10 5.13 13.89
C THR A 20 5.11 3.67 13.46
N ILE A 21 4.57 3.39 12.27
CA ILE A 21 4.62 2.03 11.71
C ILE A 21 6.05 1.72 11.25
N VAL A 22 6.70 0.74 11.88
CA VAL A 22 8.02 0.24 11.48
C VAL A 22 8.01 -0.21 10.01
N GLY A 23 8.93 0.30 9.20
CA GLY A 23 9.03 0.00 7.77
C GLY A 23 8.21 0.91 6.86
N SER A 24 7.48 1.88 7.42
CA SER A 24 6.81 2.93 6.64
C SER A 24 7.71 4.12 6.30
N SER A 25 8.92 4.19 6.87
CA SER A 25 9.91 5.21 6.54
C SER A 25 10.30 5.12 5.06
N ARG A 26 10.08 6.20 4.32
CA ARG A 26 10.38 6.26 2.89
C ARG A 26 11.37 7.37 2.61
N ALA A 27 12.53 6.99 2.08
CA ALA A 27 13.50 7.92 1.53
C ALA A 27 13.15 8.25 0.07
N LEU A 28 13.35 9.52 -0.30
CA LEU A 28 13.26 9.97 -1.68
C LEU A 28 14.44 9.41 -2.50
N PRO A 29 14.24 9.02 -3.77
CA PRO A 29 15.32 8.63 -4.66
C PRO A 29 16.32 9.79 -4.82
N LYS A 30 17.61 9.46 -4.85
CA LYS A 30 18.67 10.45 -5.10
C LYS A 30 18.45 11.08 -6.48
N GLY A 31 18.12 12.38 -6.53
CA GLY A 31 17.86 13.12 -7.76
C GLY A 31 16.39 13.49 -8.02
N SER A 32 15.46 13.03 -7.18
CA SER A 32 14.05 13.46 -7.26
C SER A 32 13.90 14.94 -6.92
N GLN A 33 13.33 15.71 -7.83
CA GLN A 33 13.05 17.12 -7.62
C GLN A 33 11.64 17.30 -7.10
N HIS A 34 11.47 18.12 -6.06
CA HIS A 34 10.15 18.54 -5.61
C HIS A 34 9.46 19.32 -6.73
N ALA A 35 8.33 18.80 -7.20
CA ALA A 35 7.58 19.30 -8.34
C ALA A 35 6.32 20.10 -7.94
N GLY A 36 6.06 20.22 -6.63
CA GLY A 36 4.94 20.97 -6.06
C GLY A 36 4.11 20.15 -5.08
N GLU A 37 3.08 20.79 -4.53
CA GLU A 37 2.11 20.14 -3.66
C GLU A 37 1.07 19.35 -4.46
N VAL A 38 0.49 18.33 -3.83
CA VAL A 38 -0.61 17.56 -4.42
C VAL A 38 -1.87 18.42 -4.43
N SER A 39 -2.54 18.53 -5.58
CA SER A 39 -3.78 19.28 -5.71
C SER A 39 -4.87 18.73 -4.78
N GLU A 40 -5.47 19.60 -3.97
CA GLU A 40 -6.51 19.22 -3.00
C GLU A 40 -7.78 18.65 -3.65
N SER A 41 -8.03 18.99 -4.91
CA SER A 41 -9.13 18.42 -5.72
C SER A 41 -8.90 16.97 -6.13
N GLN A 42 -7.70 16.41 -5.94
CA GLN A 42 -7.39 15.04 -6.34
C GLN A 42 -7.89 14.04 -5.29
N ILE A 43 -8.63 13.03 -5.73
CA ILE A 43 -8.97 11.89 -4.87
C ILE A 43 -7.80 10.90 -4.86
N ILE A 44 -7.31 10.60 -3.67
CA ILE A 44 -6.23 9.67 -3.39
C ILE A 44 -6.82 8.38 -2.84
N GLU A 45 -6.50 7.24 -3.47
CA GLU A 45 -6.82 5.93 -2.92
C GLU A 45 -5.65 5.39 -2.09
N ALA A 46 -5.96 4.82 -0.93
CA ALA A 46 -5.04 4.10 -0.06
C ALA A 46 -5.63 2.75 0.36
N SER A 47 -4.75 1.81 0.67
CA SER A 47 -5.07 0.45 1.08
C SER A 47 -4.49 0.20 2.47
N VAL A 48 -5.36 0.02 3.45
CA VAL A 48 -5.00 -0.23 4.85
C VAL A 48 -5.08 -1.73 5.12
N TYR A 49 -3.97 -2.33 5.53
CA TYR A 49 -3.87 -3.74 5.89
C TYR A 49 -3.90 -3.86 7.42
N LEU A 50 -4.78 -4.73 7.92
CA LEU A 50 -4.87 -5.04 9.34
C LEU A 50 -3.84 -6.13 9.70
N ARG A 51 -3.31 -6.04 10.91
CA ARG A 51 -2.36 -6.99 11.48
C ARG A 51 -3.01 -8.34 11.70
N THR A 52 -2.34 -9.39 11.22
CA THR A 52 -2.76 -10.77 11.46
C THR A 52 -2.49 -11.18 12.91
N ARG A 53 -3.56 -11.34 13.69
CA ARG A 53 -3.63 -12.08 14.95
C ARG A 53 -4.30 -13.44 14.77
N ASP A 54 -3.88 -14.40 15.59
CA ASP A 54 -4.56 -15.69 15.74
C ASP A 54 -4.70 -16.52 14.44
N GLU A 55 -3.77 -16.37 13.49
CA GLU A 55 -3.79 -17.15 12.25
C GLU A 55 -3.68 -18.66 12.52
N ALA A 56 -3.01 -19.04 13.60
CA ALA A 56 -2.94 -20.43 14.05
C ALA A 56 -4.33 -21.04 14.32
N ALA A 57 -5.24 -20.31 14.98
CA ALA A 57 -6.60 -20.81 15.23
C ALA A 57 -7.42 -20.93 13.94
N ILE A 58 -7.21 -20.03 12.98
CA ILE A 58 -7.81 -20.14 11.64
C ILE A 58 -7.26 -21.39 10.94
N MET A 59 -5.95 -21.64 11.00
CA MET A 59 -5.31 -22.81 10.42
C MET A 59 -5.80 -24.12 11.07
N THR A 60 -6.06 -24.14 12.38
CA THR A 60 -6.69 -25.26 13.07
C THR A 60 -8.10 -25.53 12.53
N LYS A 61 -8.93 -24.50 12.32
CA LYS A 61 -10.27 -24.63 11.72
C LYS A 61 -10.25 -25.12 10.27
N LEU A 62 -9.14 -24.87 9.56
CA LEU A 62 -8.91 -25.34 8.19
C LEU A 62 -8.39 -26.78 8.14
N GLY A 63 -7.97 -27.35 9.27
CA GLY A 63 -7.45 -28.71 9.37
C GLY A 63 -8.49 -29.73 8.90
N GLY A 64 -8.09 -30.62 7.99
CA GLY A 64 -8.95 -31.67 7.46
C GLY A 64 -9.83 -31.28 6.26
N ILE A 65 -9.82 -30.01 5.82
CA ILE A 65 -10.52 -29.60 4.60
C ILE A 65 -9.62 -29.86 3.38
N ALA A 66 -9.92 -30.91 2.62
CA ALA A 66 -9.18 -31.27 1.40
C ALA A 66 -9.54 -30.40 0.19
N ASP A 67 -10.80 -29.98 0.09
CA ASP A 67 -11.27 -29.17 -1.04
C ASP A 67 -10.73 -27.73 -0.96
N PRO A 68 -10.02 -27.24 -2.00
CA PRO A 68 -9.39 -25.93 -1.96
C PRO A 68 -10.38 -24.76 -2.00
N GLU A 69 -11.56 -24.92 -2.58
CA GLU A 69 -12.58 -23.87 -2.66
C GLU A 69 -13.29 -23.71 -1.32
N VAL A 70 -13.72 -24.83 -0.72
CA VAL A 70 -14.30 -24.86 0.63
C VAL A 70 -13.29 -24.34 1.65
N ARG A 71 -12.01 -24.71 1.53
CA ARG A 71 -10.95 -24.21 2.42
C ARG A 71 -10.81 -22.69 2.35
N ARG A 72 -10.81 -22.11 1.14
CA ARG A 72 -10.76 -20.64 0.97
C ARG A 72 -11.99 -19.96 1.57
N MET A 73 -13.18 -20.54 1.38
CA MET A 73 -14.43 -20.00 1.93
C MET A 73 -14.42 -20.00 3.46
N VAL A 74 -14.03 -21.11 4.09
CA VAL A 74 -13.96 -21.23 5.55
C VAL A 74 -12.91 -20.27 6.12
N GLN A 75 -11.76 -20.12 5.47
CA GLN A 75 -10.73 -19.17 5.87
C GLN A 75 -11.25 -17.72 5.81
N ALA A 76 -11.92 -17.36 4.71
CA ALA A 76 -12.50 -16.03 4.52
C ALA A 76 -13.55 -15.71 5.59
N ASN A 77 -14.43 -16.66 5.91
CA ASN A 77 -15.45 -16.50 6.94
C ASN A 77 -14.85 -16.39 8.34
N ALA A 78 -13.84 -17.22 8.66
CA ALA A 78 -13.14 -17.16 9.93
C ALA A 78 -12.44 -15.81 10.15
N ARG A 79 -11.75 -15.29 9.13
CA ARG A 79 -11.17 -13.93 9.16
C ARG A 79 -12.25 -12.86 9.30
N THR A 80 -13.32 -12.93 8.51
CA THR A 80 -14.40 -11.94 8.59
C THR A 80 -15.03 -11.87 9.98
N ALA A 81 -15.23 -13.02 10.64
CA ALA A 81 -15.76 -13.06 12.00
C ALA A 81 -14.77 -12.52 13.04
N LEU A 82 -13.48 -12.90 12.94
CA LEU A 82 -12.46 -12.53 13.92
C LEU A 82 -12.12 -11.03 13.90
N TYR A 83 -12.19 -10.40 12.72
CA TYR A 83 -11.75 -9.01 12.52
C TYR A 83 -12.92 -8.03 12.31
N ARG A 84 -14.16 -8.45 12.59
CA ARG A 84 -15.35 -7.62 12.33
C ARG A 84 -15.29 -6.29 13.09
N ASP A 85 -14.92 -6.32 14.36
CA ASP A 85 -14.84 -5.15 15.21
C ASP A 85 -13.66 -4.25 14.83
N ASP A 86 -12.49 -4.83 14.52
CA ASP A 86 -11.32 -4.05 14.09
C ASP A 86 -11.57 -3.35 12.76
N LEU A 87 -12.20 -4.04 11.79
CA LEU A 87 -12.58 -3.44 10.51
C LEU A 87 -13.57 -2.28 10.68
N ARG A 88 -14.48 -2.41 11.65
CA ARG A 88 -15.44 -1.35 11.98
C ARG A 88 -14.72 -0.15 12.60
N GLU A 89 -13.85 -0.37 13.57
CA GLU A 89 -13.09 0.69 14.23
C GLU A 89 -12.23 1.48 13.24
N VAL A 90 -11.48 0.77 12.38
CA VAL A 90 -10.68 1.43 11.33
C VAL A 90 -11.56 2.18 10.34
N SER A 91 -12.71 1.62 9.96
CA SER A 91 -13.66 2.29 9.06
C SER A 91 -14.24 3.57 9.66
N ASP A 92 -14.58 3.56 10.95
CA ASP A 92 -15.12 4.73 11.66
C ASP A 92 -14.03 5.80 11.85
N PHE A 93 -12.79 5.42 12.12
CA PHE A 93 -11.65 6.34 12.16
C PHE A 93 -11.43 7.06 10.82
N VAL A 94 -11.41 6.29 9.72
CA VAL A 94 -11.23 6.80 8.36
C VAL A 94 -12.33 7.81 8.02
N LYS A 95 -13.59 7.47 8.30
CA LYS A 95 -14.73 8.37 8.09
C LYS A 95 -14.65 9.64 8.93
N SER A 96 -14.19 9.53 10.17
CA SER A 96 -14.03 10.68 11.08
C SER A 96 -12.98 11.68 10.57
N HIS A 97 -12.00 11.21 9.78
CA HIS A 97 -10.99 12.05 9.14
C HIS A 97 -11.40 12.56 7.75
N GLY A 98 -12.66 12.36 7.33
CA GLY A 98 -13.15 12.82 6.02
C GLY A 98 -12.71 11.95 4.84
N LEU A 99 -12.24 10.72 5.11
CA LEU A 99 -11.97 9.73 4.08
C LEU A 99 -13.20 8.81 3.90
N PHE A 100 -13.36 8.26 2.70
CA PHE A 100 -14.45 7.36 2.36
C PHE A 100 -13.93 5.93 2.18
N VAL A 101 -14.63 4.95 2.71
CA VAL A 101 -14.30 3.53 2.49
C VAL A 101 -14.85 3.11 1.12
N THR A 102 -13.96 2.76 0.19
CA THR A 102 -14.34 2.35 -1.17
C THR A 102 -14.53 0.84 -1.30
N ALA A 103 -13.81 0.05 -0.50
CA ALA A 103 -14.01 -1.39 -0.44
C ALA A 103 -13.57 -1.98 0.89
N LEU A 104 -14.28 -3.03 1.33
CA LEU A 104 -13.91 -3.87 2.46
C LEU A 104 -13.62 -5.28 1.94
N ALA A 105 -12.42 -5.77 2.17
CA ALA A 105 -11.99 -7.12 1.82
C ALA A 105 -11.55 -7.86 3.09
N PRO A 106 -12.50 -8.28 3.95
CA PRO A 106 -12.21 -8.89 5.25
C PRO A 106 -11.40 -10.19 5.13
N ALA A 107 -11.62 -10.97 4.08
CA ALA A 107 -10.84 -12.19 3.78
C ALA A 107 -9.33 -11.91 3.61
N ARG A 108 -8.99 -10.68 3.17
CA ARG A 108 -7.63 -10.20 2.94
C ARG A 108 -7.16 -9.22 4.01
N LEU A 109 -7.97 -8.98 5.05
CA LEU A 109 -7.70 -7.99 6.09
C LEU A 109 -7.37 -6.61 5.51
N LEU A 110 -8.10 -6.24 4.45
CA LEU A 110 -7.81 -5.06 3.64
C LEU A 110 -9.02 -4.12 3.61
N ILE A 111 -8.76 -2.84 3.87
CA ILE A 111 -9.72 -1.75 3.71
C ILE A 111 -9.16 -0.80 2.65
N ARG A 112 -9.91 -0.59 1.57
CA ARG A 112 -9.59 0.46 0.59
C ARG A 112 -10.34 1.73 0.98
N VAL A 113 -9.61 2.82 1.02
CA VAL A 113 -10.10 4.15 1.39
C VAL A 113 -9.73 5.15 0.31
N ALA A 114 -10.54 6.17 0.13
CA ALA A 114 -10.26 7.25 -0.79
C ALA A 114 -10.66 8.60 -0.20
N GLY A 115 -9.92 9.65 -0.50
CA GLY A 115 -10.27 11.00 -0.08
C GLY A 115 -9.28 12.06 -0.55
N SER A 116 -9.42 13.27 -0.03
CA SER A 116 -8.54 14.39 -0.37
C SER A 116 -7.14 14.21 0.22
N PRO A 117 -6.11 14.86 -0.34
CA PRO A 117 -4.75 14.82 0.21
C PRO A 117 -4.72 15.34 1.65
N SER A 118 -5.47 16.40 1.95
CA SER A 118 -5.56 17.00 3.28
C SER A 118 -6.14 16.04 4.32
N ALA A 119 -7.16 15.25 3.94
CA ALA A 119 -7.71 14.20 4.81
C ALA A 119 -6.70 13.05 5.04
N ILE A 120 -5.95 12.67 4.00
CA ILE A 120 -4.87 11.66 4.12
C ILE A 120 -3.74 12.17 5.03
N HIS A 121 -3.36 13.44 4.91
CA HIS A 121 -2.36 14.05 5.79
C HIS A 121 -2.80 14.03 7.25
N ALA A 122 -4.06 14.39 7.51
CA ALA A 122 -4.63 14.39 8.86
C ALA A 122 -4.74 12.96 9.44
N ALA A 123 -5.17 11.98 8.64
CA ALA A 123 -5.39 10.61 9.12
C ALA A 123 -4.09 9.82 9.39
N PHE A 124 -3.05 10.04 8.58
CA PHE A 124 -1.82 9.23 8.61
C PHE A 124 -0.57 10.02 9.04
N GLY A 125 -0.73 11.31 9.36
CA GLY A 125 0.36 12.20 9.76
C GLY A 125 1.48 12.32 8.74
N VAL A 126 1.17 12.14 7.45
CA VAL A 126 2.12 12.22 6.33
C VAL A 126 1.96 13.51 5.54
N LYS A 127 3.03 13.97 4.90
CA LYS A 127 2.97 15.06 3.92
C LYS A 127 3.23 14.50 2.53
N LEU A 128 2.19 14.42 1.71
CA LEU A 128 2.29 14.01 0.32
C LEU A 128 2.73 15.21 -0.52
N ALA A 129 3.73 14.99 -1.36
CA ALA A 129 4.19 15.94 -2.34
C ALA A 129 4.34 15.29 -3.72
N LEU A 130 4.30 16.11 -4.75
CA LEU A 130 4.65 15.68 -6.10
C LEU A 130 6.15 15.81 -6.28
N TYR A 131 6.74 14.75 -6.78
CA TYR A 131 8.15 14.69 -7.16
C TYR A 131 8.26 14.38 -8.65
N LYS A 132 9.39 14.77 -9.22
CA LYS A 132 9.73 14.50 -10.61
C LYS A 132 11.06 13.77 -10.67
N ASP A 133 11.07 12.66 -11.40
CA ASP A 133 12.27 11.90 -11.77
C ASP A 133 12.34 11.85 -13.30
N GLY A 134 13.30 12.57 -13.88
CA GLY A 134 13.38 12.77 -15.32
C GLY A 134 12.11 13.40 -15.90
N SER A 135 11.39 12.67 -16.75
CA SER A 135 10.12 13.12 -17.36
C SER A 135 8.87 12.69 -16.58
N THR A 136 9.03 11.85 -15.55
CA THR A 136 7.90 11.23 -14.84
C THR A 136 7.61 11.99 -13.56
N LYS A 137 6.36 12.45 -13.40
CA LYS A 137 5.85 12.98 -12.14
C LYS A 137 5.25 11.84 -11.33
N PHE A 138 5.56 11.77 -10.04
CA PHE A 138 5.00 10.80 -9.12
C PHE A 138 4.70 11.46 -7.78
N ARG A 139 3.69 10.93 -7.09
CA ARG A 139 3.38 11.32 -5.72
C ARG A 139 4.17 10.44 -4.76
N SER A 140 4.77 11.05 -3.75
CA SER A 140 5.42 10.34 -2.66
C SER A 140 5.25 11.13 -1.37
N PHE A 141 5.65 10.53 -0.26
CA PHE A 141 5.81 11.22 1.01
C PHE A 141 7.24 11.01 1.49
N ASP A 142 7.73 11.97 2.27
CA ASP A 142 9.00 11.89 2.98
C ASP A 142 8.69 11.80 4.47
N GLY A 143 9.29 10.83 5.15
CA GLY A 143 9.05 10.54 6.56
C GLY A 143 8.30 9.23 6.82
N GLU A 144 7.66 9.16 7.98
CA GLU A 144 7.03 7.95 8.51
C GLU A 144 5.53 8.14 8.68
N ILE A 145 4.78 7.03 8.58
CA ILE A 145 3.34 7.03 8.81
C ILE A 145 3.09 7.01 10.31
N GLN A 146 2.37 8.02 10.79
CA GLN A 146 2.01 8.21 12.18
C GLN A 146 0.55 7.80 12.38
N LEU A 147 0.33 6.87 13.31
CA LEU A 147 -1.00 6.43 13.69
C LEU A 147 -1.19 6.59 15.19
N PRO A 148 -2.43 6.83 15.65
CA PRO A 148 -2.77 6.66 17.06
C PRO A 148 -2.43 5.24 17.54
N GLU A 149 -1.95 5.10 18.78
CA GLU A 149 -1.53 3.83 19.37
C GLU A 149 -2.59 2.72 19.27
N HIS A 150 -3.86 3.06 19.49
CA HIS A 150 -4.98 2.11 19.38
C HIS A 150 -5.09 1.52 17.97
N LEU A 151 -4.83 2.31 16.92
CA LEU A 151 -4.83 1.83 15.54
C LEU A 151 -3.52 1.17 15.15
N HIS A 152 -2.39 1.57 15.73
CA HIS A 152 -1.10 0.94 15.48
C HIS A 152 -1.09 -0.54 15.90
N ALA A 153 -1.84 -0.90 16.94
CA ALA A 153 -2.05 -2.30 17.33
C ALA A 153 -2.85 -3.11 16.29
N LEU A 154 -3.74 -2.45 15.55
CA LEU A 154 -4.66 -3.07 14.59
C LEU A 154 -4.15 -3.04 13.14
N ILE A 155 -3.38 -2.03 12.77
CA ILE A 155 -2.91 -1.78 11.41
C ILE A 155 -1.49 -2.32 11.26
N GLU A 156 -1.27 -3.13 10.23
CA GLU A 156 0.06 -3.61 9.86
C GLU A 156 0.76 -2.63 8.93
N SER A 157 0.05 -2.13 7.92
CA SER A 157 0.65 -1.32 6.86
C SER A 157 -0.39 -0.52 6.07
N VAL A 158 0.03 0.61 5.51
CA VAL A 158 -0.78 1.45 4.63
C VAL A 158 -0.05 1.61 3.30
N LEU A 159 -0.68 1.15 2.22
CA LEU A 159 -0.14 1.17 0.85
C LEU A 159 -0.96 2.12 -0.04
N GLY A 160 -0.43 2.49 -1.21
CA GLY A 160 -1.12 3.33 -2.20
C GLY A 160 -0.94 4.86 -2.03
N LEU A 161 -0.33 5.28 -0.92
CA LEU A 161 0.05 6.69 -0.71
C LEU A 161 1.13 7.14 -1.72
N ASP A 162 2.01 6.23 -2.09
CA ASP A 162 3.05 6.42 -3.10
C ASP A 162 2.54 5.96 -4.48
N SER A 163 2.60 6.87 -5.46
CA SER A 163 2.19 6.61 -6.84
C SER A 163 3.40 6.41 -7.76
N ARG A 164 4.58 6.04 -7.23
CA ARG A 164 5.70 5.66 -8.09
C ARG A 164 5.23 4.46 -8.90
N PHE A 165 5.38 4.54 -10.23
CA PHE A 165 5.20 3.37 -11.07
C PHE A 165 6.28 2.34 -10.71
N VAL A 166 5.96 1.38 -9.83
CA VAL A 166 6.75 0.17 -9.56
C VAL A 166 6.47 -0.85 -10.66
N ALA A 167 6.64 -0.45 -11.92
CA ALA A 167 6.58 -1.33 -13.07
C ALA A 167 7.86 -1.16 -13.88
N HIS A 168 8.97 -1.67 -13.36
CA HIS A 168 9.99 -2.21 -14.24
C HIS A 168 9.65 -3.68 -14.44
N THR A 169 8.59 -3.94 -15.21
CA THR A 169 8.45 -5.25 -15.82
C THR A 169 9.64 -5.38 -16.75
N ARG A 170 10.73 -6.01 -16.28
CA ARG A 170 11.66 -6.69 -17.18
C ARG A 170 10.85 -7.82 -17.80
N ILE A 171 10.05 -7.48 -18.81
CA ILE A 171 9.70 -8.46 -19.83
C ILE A 171 11.05 -8.76 -20.47
N ARG A 172 11.71 -9.81 -20.00
CA ARG A 172 12.73 -10.48 -20.78
C ARG A 172 11.95 -11.04 -21.95
N GLN A 173 11.83 -10.25 -23.02
CA GLN A 173 11.36 -10.73 -24.30
C GLN A 173 12.32 -11.86 -24.66
N SER A 174 11.95 -13.10 -24.34
CA SER A 174 12.47 -14.26 -25.02
C SER A 174 12.07 -14.05 -26.47
N HIS A 175 13.00 -13.53 -27.27
CA HIS A 175 12.90 -13.65 -28.71
C HIS A 175 12.56 -15.12 -28.98
N PRO A 176 11.45 -15.45 -29.66
CA PRO A 176 11.25 -16.79 -30.12
C PRO A 176 12.48 -17.14 -30.94
N ALA A 177 13.21 -18.18 -30.51
CA ALA A 177 14.27 -18.76 -31.31
C ALA A 177 13.66 -19.05 -32.67
N GLN A 178 14.08 -18.28 -33.69
CA GLN A 178 13.77 -18.60 -35.07
C GLN A 178 14.39 -19.98 -35.30
N SER A 179 13.56 -21.02 -35.29
CA SER A 179 13.95 -22.32 -35.77
C SER A 179 14.41 -22.14 -37.21
N PRO A 180 15.65 -22.53 -37.58
CA PRO A 180 16.03 -22.51 -38.97
C PRO A 180 15.17 -23.53 -39.71
N SER A 181 14.24 -23.04 -40.50
CA SER A 181 13.52 -23.84 -41.49
C SER A 181 14.55 -24.33 -42.51
N VAL A 182 15.00 -25.57 -42.35
CA VAL A 182 15.72 -26.32 -43.36
C VAL A 182 14.76 -26.50 -44.55
N GLY A 183 14.92 -25.67 -45.58
CA GLY A 183 14.27 -25.86 -46.87
C GLY A 183 14.93 -27.03 -47.61
N PRO A 184 14.16 -27.97 -48.20
CA PRO A 184 14.72 -29.08 -48.96
C PRO A 184 15.06 -28.58 -50.37
N ASN A 185 16.28 -28.06 -50.57
CA ASN A 185 16.82 -27.96 -51.91
C ASN A 185 18.34 -28.09 -51.90
N SER A 186 18.83 -29.33 -51.99
CA SER A 186 20.25 -29.62 -52.21
C SER A 186 20.40 -31.01 -52.82
N LEU A 187 19.97 -31.20 -54.07
CA LEU A 187 20.50 -32.26 -54.92
C LEU A 187 20.58 -31.75 -56.37
N ALA A 188 21.71 -32.08 -56.99
CA ALA A 188 22.06 -31.90 -58.40
C ALA A 188 22.56 -30.52 -58.83
N THR A 189 23.89 -30.30 -58.68
CA THR A 189 24.69 -30.02 -59.89
C THR A 189 26.18 -30.36 -59.71
N ARG A 190 26.62 -31.32 -60.56
CA ARG A 190 27.93 -31.42 -61.26
C ARG A 190 29.10 -32.04 -60.47
N PRO A 191 30.18 -32.52 -61.14
CA PRO A 191 30.37 -32.90 -62.56
C PRO A 191 31.11 -34.26 -62.74
N SER A 192 31.08 -34.82 -63.96
CA SER A 192 32.28 -35.07 -64.78
C SER A 192 31.91 -35.42 -66.22
#